data_AF-A0A0N5CSX6-F1
#
_entry.id   AF-A0A0N5CSX6-F1
#
_cell.length_a   1.000
_cell.length_b   1.000
_cell.length_c   1.000
_cell.angle_alpha   90.00
_cell.angle_beta   90.00
_cell.angle_gamma   90.00
#
_symmetry.space_group_name_H-M   'P 1'
#
loop_
_entity.id
_entity.type
_entity.pdbx_description
1 polymer ?
#
loop_
_entity_poly.entity_id
_entity_poly.type
_entity_poly.pdbx_seq_one_letter_code
_entity_poly.pdbx_strand_id
1 'polypeptide(L)'
;MDRLNREVDADPNIKSISIEHRKESVQQMIHYALKGSFSMMDAAPDVLDDFISCIRTFRPRGFWTLIHHITDGLRNKLNEQWKTLSVDEVLRYLSLSAHHRLHELCSKAIILVANVHYVQFMREYNIDSNGSKREIYNMLKDSELPFEGNAIQKIQAVYYAGKETRTMFRYSVKEEKKMRATNAAKF
;
A
#
# COMPACT_ATOMS: atom_id res chain seq x y z
N MET A 1 -3.77 -6.67 -23.66
CA MET A 1 -4.41 -6.23 -24.91
C MET A 1 -5.62 -7.10 -25.24
N ASP A 2 -5.79 -8.23 -24.57
CA ASP A 2 -6.80 -9.25 -24.88
C ASP A 2 -8.25 -8.79 -24.74
N ARG A 3 -8.55 -7.76 -23.93
CA ARG A 3 -9.91 -7.17 -23.88
C ARG A 3 -10.16 -6.25 -25.10
N LEU A 4 -9.21 -5.38 -25.41
CA LEU A 4 -9.26 -4.51 -26.60
C LEU A 4 -9.33 -5.36 -27.87
N ASN A 5 -8.51 -6.40 -27.98
CA ASN A 5 -8.55 -7.33 -29.10
C ASN A 5 -9.91 -8.04 -29.18
N ARG A 6 -10.49 -8.48 -28.05
CA ARG A 6 -11.84 -9.07 -28.03
C ARG A 6 -12.94 -8.10 -28.46
N GLU A 7 -12.86 -6.84 -28.07
CA GLU A 7 -13.83 -5.82 -28.47
C GLU A 7 -13.70 -5.47 -29.97
N VAL A 8 -12.47 -5.43 -30.49
CA VAL A 8 -12.19 -5.24 -31.93
C VAL A 8 -12.57 -6.48 -32.76
N ASP A 9 -12.33 -7.68 -32.25
CA ASP A 9 -12.70 -8.93 -32.91
C ASP A 9 -14.23 -9.12 -32.93
N ALA A 10 -14.94 -8.62 -31.92
CA ALA A 10 -16.40 -8.66 -31.84
C ALA A 10 -17.09 -7.63 -32.74
N ASP A 11 -16.49 -6.45 -32.94
CA ASP A 11 -16.93 -5.45 -33.91
C ASP A 11 -15.72 -4.85 -34.66
N PRO A 12 -15.42 -5.35 -35.89
CA PRO A 12 -14.31 -4.85 -36.69
C PRO A 12 -14.43 -3.37 -37.10
N ASN A 13 -15.63 -2.79 -36.97
CA ASN A 13 -15.89 -1.39 -37.29
C ASN A 13 -15.90 -0.49 -36.04
N ILE A 14 -15.49 -1.00 -34.87
CA ILE A 14 -15.49 -0.22 -33.64
C ILE A 14 -14.54 0.98 -33.77
N LYS A 15 -15.09 2.20 -33.70
CA LYS A 15 -14.32 3.46 -33.84
C LYS A 15 -13.92 4.06 -32.50
N SER A 16 -14.61 3.68 -31.42
CA SER A 16 -14.40 4.22 -30.08
C SER A 16 -14.85 3.23 -29.02
N ILE A 17 -14.11 3.18 -27.91
CA ILE A 17 -14.43 2.37 -26.74
C ILE A 17 -14.48 3.31 -25.53
N SER A 18 -15.50 3.15 -24.69
CA SER A 18 -15.57 3.85 -23.40
C SER A 18 -14.78 3.08 -22.34
N ILE A 19 -13.91 3.78 -21.61
CA ILE A 19 -13.09 3.20 -20.55
C ILE A 19 -13.47 3.87 -19.23
N GLU A 20 -14.02 3.08 -18.30
CA GLU A 20 -14.46 3.54 -16.97
C GLU A 20 -13.29 3.65 -15.98
N HIS A 21 -12.28 4.44 -16.33
CA HIS A 21 -11.13 4.76 -15.47
C HIS A 21 -10.81 6.24 -15.57
N ARG A 22 -10.03 6.77 -14.62
CA ARG A 22 -9.59 8.16 -14.68
C ARG A 22 -8.77 8.38 -15.95
N LYS A 23 -8.94 9.55 -16.57
CA LYS A 23 -8.23 9.92 -17.80
C LYS A 23 -6.71 9.75 -17.66
N GLU A 24 -6.15 10.15 -16.53
CA GLU A 24 -4.72 10.03 -16.23
C GLU A 24 -4.25 8.56 -16.24
N SER A 25 -4.98 7.67 -15.57
CA SER A 25 -4.70 6.24 -15.53
C SER A 25 -4.70 5.61 -16.93
N VAL A 26 -5.70 5.96 -17.74
CA VAL A 26 -5.82 5.47 -19.11
C VAL A 26 -4.66 6.00 -19.97
N GLN A 27 -4.34 7.29 -19.85
CA GLN A 27 -3.22 7.90 -20.58
C GLN A 27 -1.89 7.24 -20.23
N GLN A 28 -1.64 6.96 -18.95
CA GLN A 28 -0.42 6.31 -18.49
C GLN A 28 -0.35 4.85 -18.93
N MET A 29 -1.48 4.14 -18.94
CA MET A 29 -1.54 2.78 -19.48
C MET A 29 -1.18 2.77 -20.97
N ILE A 30 -1.73 3.70 -21.75
CA ILE A 30 -1.42 3.85 -23.18
C ILE A 30 0.05 4.22 -23.37
N HIS A 31 0.56 5.15 -22.58
CA HIS A 31 1.96 5.58 -22.64
C HIS A 31 2.91 4.41 -22.36
N TYR A 32 2.62 3.61 -21.32
CA TYR A 32 3.38 2.40 -21.03
C TYR A 32 3.29 1.38 -22.16
N ALA A 33 2.10 1.14 -22.71
CA ALA A 33 1.92 0.19 -23.81
C ALA A 33 2.69 0.58 -25.07
N LEU A 34 2.81 1.88 -25.37
CA LEU A 34 3.49 2.40 -26.55
C LEU A 34 5.00 2.60 -26.37
N LYS A 35 5.43 3.03 -25.19
CA LYS A 35 6.81 3.49 -24.94
C LYS A 35 7.57 2.66 -23.91
N GLY A 36 6.88 1.79 -23.16
CA GLY A 36 7.45 1.01 -22.07
C GLY A 36 7.80 1.82 -20.82
N SER A 37 7.50 3.13 -20.79
CA SER A 37 7.79 4.03 -19.68
C SER A 37 6.59 4.19 -18.74
N PHE A 38 6.89 4.32 -17.45
CA PHE A 38 5.92 4.52 -16.38
C PHE A 38 6.42 5.62 -15.44
N SER A 39 5.54 6.56 -15.07
CA SER A 39 5.91 7.73 -14.27
C SER A 39 4.83 8.10 -13.24
N MET A 40 4.38 7.15 -12.41
CA MET A 40 3.37 7.43 -11.37
C MET A 40 3.77 7.01 -9.95
N MET A 41 5.05 6.74 -9.67
CA MET A 41 5.48 6.35 -8.31
C MET A 41 5.19 7.41 -7.23
N ASP A 42 5.11 8.68 -7.63
CA ASP A 42 4.80 9.79 -6.73
C ASP A 42 3.31 10.12 -6.64
N ALA A 43 2.47 9.46 -7.45
CA ALA A 43 1.03 9.69 -7.42
C ALA A 43 0.43 9.27 -6.08
N ALA A 44 -0.72 9.87 -5.76
CA ALA A 44 -1.48 9.53 -4.55
C ALA A 44 -1.99 8.08 -4.64
N PRO A 45 -2.16 7.39 -3.49
CA PRO A 45 -2.59 5.99 -3.48
C PRO A 45 -3.90 5.73 -4.24
N ASP A 46 -4.87 6.65 -4.21
CA ASP A 46 -6.15 6.47 -4.91
C ASP A 46 -6.00 6.56 -6.44
N VAL A 47 -5.07 7.38 -6.93
CA VAL A 47 -4.72 7.45 -8.36
C VAL A 47 -4.01 6.17 -8.79
N LEU A 48 -3.10 5.67 -7.95
CA LEU A 48 -2.40 4.41 -8.21
C LEU A 48 -3.34 3.21 -8.20
N ASP A 49 -4.33 3.18 -7.30
CA ASP A 49 -5.36 2.13 -7.22
C ASP A 49 -6.20 2.07 -8.51
N ASP A 50 -6.67 3.22 -9.01
CA ASP A 50 -7.36 3.28 -10.31
C ASP A 50 -6.45 2.86 -11.47
N PHE A 51 -5.18 3.30 -11.46
CA PHE A 51 -4.22 2.91 -12.48
C PHE A 51 -3.95 1.40 -12.50
N ILE A 52 -3.72 0.80 -11.33
CA ILE A 52 -3.48 -0.65 -11.22
C ILE A 52 -4.73 -1.43 -11.66
N SER A 53 -5.93 -0.95 -11.29
CA SER A 53 -7.20 -1.48 -11.80
C SER A 53 -7.27 -1.43 -13.32
N CYS A 54 -6.90 -0.30 -13.92
CA CYS A 54 -6.86 -0.11 -15.37
C CYS A 54 -5.91 -1.10 -16.05
N ILE A 55 -4.65 -1.20 -15.61
CA ILE A 55 -3.69 -2.13 -16.23
C ILE A 55 -4.04 -3.61 -15.98
N ARG A 56 -4.74 -3.93 -14.88
CA ARG A 56 -5.27 -5.29 -14.62
C ARG A 56 -6.38 -5.66 -15.59
N THR A 57 -7.24 -4.70 -15.94
CA THR A 57 -8.32 -4.86 -16.91
C THR A 57 -7.79 -5.09 -18.32
N PHE A 58 -6.82 -4.28 -18.76
CA PHE A 58 -6.34 -4.32 -20.13
C PHE A 58 -5.13 -5.22 -20.35
N ARG A 59 -4.35 -5.53 -19.30
CA ARG A 59 -3.13 -6.36 -19.32
C ARG A 59 -2.18 -5.98 -20.47
N PRO A 60 -1.52 -4.81 -20.43
CA PRO A 60 -0.54 -4.44 -21.45
C PRO A 60 0.63 -5.45 -21.49
N ARG A 61 1.40 -5.46 -22.57
CA ARG A 61 2.61 -6.29 -22.65
C ARG A 61 3.57 -5.90 -21.51
N GLY A 62 4.14 -6.89 -20.83
CA GLY A 62 4.98 -6.64 -19.64
C GLY A 62 4.20 -6.34 -18.37
N PHE A 63 2.87 -6.58 -18.34
CA PHE A 63 2.00 -6.35 -17.19
C PHE A 63 2.59 -6.80 -15.84
N TRP A 64 3.07 -8.03 -15.73
CA TRP A 64 3.63 -8.54 -14.47
C TRP A 64 4.91 -7.79 -14.06
N THR A 65 5.78 -7.48 -15.02
CA THR A 65 6.97 -6.66 -14.78
C THR A 65 6.59 -5.28 -14.27
N LEU A 66 5.55 -4.65 -14.82
CA LEU A 66 5.04 -3.37 -14.34
C LEU A 66 4.47 -3.49 -12.92
N ILE A 67 3.68 -4.51 -12.62
CA ILE A 67 3.14 -4.76 -11.27
C ILE A 67 4.27 -4.95 -10.25
N HIS A 68 5.30 -5.73 -10.60
CA HIS A 68 6.46 -5.92 -9.73
C HIS A 68 7.21 -4.60 -9.52
N HIS A 69 7.47 -3.84 -10.59
CA HIS A 69 8.13 -2.55 -10.50
C HIS A 69 7.36 -1.56 -9.60
N ILE A 70 6.03 -1.52 -9.73
CA ILE A 70 5.15 -0.72 -8.87
C ILE A 70 5.25 -1.18 -7.42
N THR A 71 5.16 -2.49 -7.19
CA THR A 71 5.19 -3.06 -5.83
C THR A 71 6.51 -2.76 -5.12
N ASP A 72 7.63 -2.97 -5.81
CA ASP A 72 8.97 -2.68 -5.29
C ASP A 72 9.18 -1.18 -5.04
N GLY A 73 8.78 -0.33 -6.00
CA GLY A 73 8.90 1.12 -5.89
C GLY A 73 8.11 1.67 -4.69
N LEU A 74 6.87 1.23 -4.52
CA LEU A 74 6.04 1.63 -3.37
C LEU A 74 6.58 1.08 -2.05
N ARG A 75 7.10 -0.15 -2.04
CA ARG A 75 7.75 -0.72 -0.85
C ARG A 75 8.98 0.11 -0.44
N ASN A 76 9.79 0.52 -1.40
CA ASN A 76 10.97 1.36 -1.16
C ASN A 76 10.56 2.75 -0.67
N LYS A 77 9.54 3.37 -1.26
CA LYS A 77 8.96 4.63 -0.79
C LYS A 77 8.50 4.54 0.67
N LEU A 78 7.78 3.48 1.04
CA LEU A 78 7.40 3.22 2.43
C LEU A 78 8.61 3.00 3.35
N ASN A 79 9.68 2.37 2.86
CA ASN A 79 10.93 2.18 3.62
C ASN A 79 11.69 3.49 3.86
N GLU A 80 11.66 4.43 2.92
CA GLU A 80 12.42 5.68 3.01
C GLU A 80 11.65 6.74 3.81
N GLN A 81 10.32 6.81 3.61
CA GLN A 81 9.47 7.88 4.13
C GLN A 81 8.71 7.50 5.40
N TRP A 82 8.96 6.33 5.98
CA TRP A 82 8.18 5.82 7.13
C TRP A 82 8.07 6.77 8.33
N LYS A 83 9.04 7.67 8.53
CA LYS A 83 9.03 8.64 9.64
C LYS A 83 8.09 9.81 9.41
N THR A 84 7.81 10.14 8.14
CA THR A 84 7.04 11.33 7.74
C THR A 84 5.64 10.97 7.29
N LEU A 85 5.40 9.72 6.91
CA LEU A 85 4.08 9.26 6.48
C LEU A 85 3.08 9.31 7.63
N SER A 86 1.90 9.84 7.34
CA SER A 86 0.76 9.80 8.25
C SER A 86 0.12 8.42 8.29
N VAL A 87 -0.63 8.13 9.36
CA VAL A 87 -1.39 6.88 9.46
C VAL A 87 -2.38 6.71 8.31
N ASP A 88 -3.02 7.80 7.84
CA ASP A 88 -3.97 7.78 6.73
C ASP A 88 -3.28 7.33 5.43
N GLU A 89 -2.11 7.90 5.12
CA GLU A 89 -1.35 7.52 3.93
C GLU A 89 -0.91 6.05 3.96
N VAL A 90 -0.38 5.57 5.10
CA VAL A 90 0.04 4.17 5.23
C VAL A 90 -1.16 3.23 5.08
N LEU A 91 -2.32 3.58 5.64
CA LEU A 91 -3.53 2.78 5.51
C LEU A 91 -4.09 2.79 4.08
N ARG A 92 -3.95 3.89 3.34
CA ARG A 92 -4.32 3.92 1.92
C ARG A 92 -3.40 3.02 1.07
N TYR A 93 -2.09 3.00 1.36
CA TYR A 93 -1.19 2.02 0.72
C TYR A 93 -1.52 0.58 1.10
N LEU A 94 -1.89 0.33 2.36
CA LEU A 94 -2.38 -0.98 2.79
C LEU A 94 -3.65 -1.38 2.02
N SER A 95 -4.58 -0.45 1.87
CA SER A 95 -5.84 -0.63 1.14
C SER A 95 -5.61 -1.01 -0.31
N LEU A 96 -4.82 -0.20 -1.02
CA LEU A 96 -4.38 -0.48 -2.40
C LEU A 96 -3.71 -1.86 -2.50
N SER A 97 -2.81 -2.16 -1.57
CA SER A 97 -2.07 -3.43 -1.60
C SER A 97 -2.97 -4.65 -1.36
N ALA A 98 -4.00 -4.52 -0.52
CA ALA A 98 -4.98 -5.58 -0.28
C ALA A 98 -5.88 -5.75 -1.52
N HIS A 99 -6.44 -4.65 -2.04
CA HIS A 99 -7.28 -4.63 -3.24
C HIS A 99 -6.60 -5.29 -4.44
N HIS A 100 -5.30 -5.03 -4.63
CA HIS A 100 -4.53 -5.55 -5.74
C HIS A 100 -3.64 -6.75 -5.40
N ARG A 101 -3.76 -7.33 -4.20
CA ARG A 101 -2.95 -8.47 -3.75
C ARG A 101 -1.43 -8.25 -3.92
N LEU A 102 -0.95 -7.05 -3.62
CA LEU A 102 0.47 -6.70 -3.65
C LEU A 102 1.13 -7.13 -2.34
N HIS A 103 1.45 -8.43 -2.24
CA HIS A 103 1.87 -9.10 -1.01
C HIS A 103 2.95 -8.37 -0.21
N GLU A 104 4.03 -7.98 -0.88
CA GLU A 104 5.19 -7.37 -0.23
C GLU A 104 4.89 -5.97 0.29
N LEU A 105 4.13 -5.19 -0.47
CA LEU A 105 3.66 -3.87 -0.06
C LEU A 105 2.70 -3.99 1.12
N CYS A 106 1.78 -4.95 1.07
CA CYS A 106 0.82 -5.24 2.13
C CYS A 106 1.53 -5.59 3.45
N SER A 107 2.50 -6.51 3.40
CA SER A 107 3.31 -6.87 4.56
C SER A 107 4.06 -5.66 5.12
N LYS A 108 4.67 -4.84 4.26
CA LYS A 108 5.39 -3.65 4.70
C LYS A 108 4.46 -2.63 5.37
N ALA A 109 3.29 -2.36 4.79
CA ALA A 109 2.32 -1.44 5.35
C ALA A 109 1.78 -1.94 6.70
N ILE A 110 1.45 -3.23 6.84
CA ILE A 110 1.07 -3.84 8.13
C ILE A 110 2.15 -3.60 9.20
N ILE A 111 3.42 -3.87 8.86
CA ILE A 111 4.54 -3.67 9.78
C ILE A 111 4.64 -2.20 10.22
N LEU A 112 4.46 -1.25 9.30
CA LEU A 112 4.49 0.18 9.62
C LEU A 112 3.32 0.58 10.52
N VAL A 113 2.09 0.16 10.21
CA VAL A 113 0.93 0.43 11.07
C VAL A 113 1.18 -0.14 12.46
N ALA A 114 1.59 -1.40 12.56
CA ALA A 114 1.84 -2.06 13.85
C ALA A 114 2.97 -1.38 14.65
N ASN A 115 4.10 -1.04 14.04
CA ASN A 115 5.27 -0.57 14.81
C ASN A 115 5.32 0.94 15.03
N VAL A 116 4.66 1.73 14.19
CA VAL A 116 4.76 3.20 14.20
C VAL A 116 3.42 3.84 14.55
N HIS A 117 2.31 3.36 13.98
CA HIS A 117 1.02 4.05 14.06
C HIS A 117 -0.05 3.34 14.90
N TYR A 118 0.25 2.22 15.55
CA TYR A 118 -0.75 1.31 16.10
C TYR A 118 -1.74 1.98 17.06
N VAL A 119 -1.25 2.80 17.98
CA VAL A 119 -2.10 3.51 18.96
C VAL A 119 -3.05 4.47 18.25
N GLN A 120 -2.56 5.21 17.26
CA GLN A 120 -3.38 6.14 16.49
C GLN A 120 -4.41 5.40 15.62
N PHE A 121 -3.98 4.31 14.97
CA PHE A 121 -4.83 3.45 14.17
C PHE A 121 -6.03 2.92 14.99
N MET A 122 -5.77 2.28 16.14
CA MET A 122 -6.83 1.72 17.00
C MET A 122 -7.80 2.79 17.51
N ARG A 123 -7.33 4.02 17.73
CA ARG A 123 -8.15 5.14 18.20
C ARG A 123 -9.04 5.72 17.10
N GLU A 124 -8.53 5.85 15.89
CA GLU A 124 -9.18 6.62 14.82
C GLU A 124 -9.88 5.77 13.76
N TYR A 125 -9.50 4.51 13.59
CA TYR A 125 -10.04 3.60 12.57
C TYR A 125 -10.70 2.41 13.27
N ASN A 126 -11.99 2.57 13.55
CA ASN A 126 -12.80 1.57 14.27
C ASN A 126 -14.26 1.63 13.80
N ILE A 127 -15.11 0.79 14.40
CA ILE A 127 -16.53 0.68 14.02
C ILE A 127 -17.31 1.99 14.20
N ASP A 128 -16.87 2.86 15.11
CA ASP A 128 -17.49 4.14 15.44
C ASP A 128 -16.96 5.30 14.57
N SER A 129 -15.95 5.05 13.74
CA SER A 129 -15.43 6.03 12.80
C SER A 129 -16.44 6.33 11.67
N ASN A 130 -16.26 7.44 10.97
CA ASN A 130 -17.15 7.91 9.91
C ASN A 130 -16.38 8.33 8.65
N GLY A 131 -17.10 8.38 7.52
CA GLY A 131 -16.52 8.68 6.20
C GLY A 131 -15.43 7.68 5.78
N SER A 132 -14.36 8.20 5.19
CA SER A 132 -13.25 7.41 4.64
C SER A 132 -12.56 6.50 5.67
N LYS A 133 -12.54 6.89 6.95
CA LYS A 133 -11.93 6.08 8.02
C LYS A 133 -12.70 4.78 8.25
N ARG A 134 -14.04 4.85 8.19
CA ARG A 134 -14.91 3.68 8.33
C ARG A 134 -14.81 2.77 7.11
N GLU A 135 -14.73 3.36 5.92
CA GLU A 135 -14.55 2.63 4.67
C GLU A 135 -13.24 1.83 4.69
N ILE A 136 -12.13 2.47 5.07
CA ILE A 136 -10.84 1.80 5.26
C ILE A 136 -10.95 0.72 6.33
N TYR A 137 -11.55 1.00 7.49
CA TYR A 137 -11.70 0.02 8.56
C TYR A 137 -12.47 -1.23 8.09
N ASN A 138 -13.62 -1.05 7.44
CA ASN A 138 -14.43 -2.17 6.94
C ASN A 138 -13.65 -2.97 5.89
N MET A 139 -13.01 -2.29 4.93
CA MET A 139 -12.19 -2.96 3.94
C MET A 139 -11.02 -3.72 4.57
N LEU A 140 -10.39 -3.22 5.64
CA LEU A 140 -9.34 -3.94 6.37
C LEU A 140 -9.88 -5.10 7.21
N LYS A 141 -11.10 -4.99 7.71
CA LYS A 141 -11.79 -6.03 8.47
C LYS A 141 -12.24 -7.18 7.57
N ASP A 142 -12.72 -6.85 6.38
CA ASP A 142 -13.32 -7.78 5.42
C ASP A 142 -12.33 -8.22 4.35
N SER A 143 -11.11 -7.67 4.34
CA SER A 143 -10.07 -8.07 3.40
C SER A 143 -9.64 -9.51 3.65
N GLU A 144 -9.84 -10.35 2.64
CA GLU A 144 -9.11 -11.59 2.48
C GLU A 144 -7.67 -11.23 2.12
N LEU A 145 -6.86 -11.04 3.14
CA LEU A 145 -5.45 -10.82 2.93
C LEU A 145 -4.82 -12.04 2.27
N PRO A 146 -3.67 -11.85 1.61
CA PRO A 146 -2.87 -12.96 1.09
C PRO A 146 -2.35 -13.97 2.13
N PHE A 147 -2.59 -13.69 3.40
CA PHE A 147 -2.13 -14.43 4.55
C PHE A 147 -3.38 -14.67 5.41
N GLU A 148 -3.44 -15.80 6.14
CA GLU A 148 -4.62 -16.14 6.95
C GLU A 148 -5.07 -15.01 7.89
N GLY A 149 -6.38 -14.76 7.92
CA GLY A 149 -7.03 -13.74 8.75
C GLY A 149 -7.19 -12.39 8.05
N ASN A 150 -7.85 -11.45 8.75
CA ASN A 150 -8.01 -10.09 8.23
C ASN A 150 -6.84 -9.16 8.61
N ALA A 151 -6.76 -8.00 7.95
CA ALA A 151 -5.66 -7.08 8.15
C ALA A 151 -5.57 -6.54 9.59
N ILE A 152 -6.70 -6.34 10.25
CA ILE A 152 -6.75 -5.84 11.63
C ILE A 152 -6.10 -6.84 12.58
N GLN A 153 -6.48 -8.11 12.49
CA GLN A 153 -5.91 -9.19 13.30
C GLN A 153 -4.40 -9.31 13.06
N LYS A 154 -3.96 -9.17 11.81
CA LYS A 154 -2.54 -9.25 11.48
C LYS A 154 -1.75 -8.08 12.06
N ILE A 155 -2.27 -6.86 11.97
CA ILE A 155 -1.68 -5.66 12.59
C ILE A 155 -1.52 -5.87 14.11
N GLN A 156 -2.56 -6.36 14.77
CA GLN A 156 -2.53 -6.65 16.21
C GLN A 156 -1.48 -7.71 16.56
N ALA A 157 -1.46 -8.83 15.83
CA ALA A 157 -0.49 -9.90 16.04
C ALA A 157 0.96 -9.40 15.89
N VAL A 158 1.25 -8.60 14.85
CA VAL A 158 2.58 -8.01 14.63
C VAL A 158 2.93 -7.03 15.76
N TYR A 159 1.99 -6.20 16.21
CA TYR A 159 2.22 -5.26 17.31
C TYR A 159 2.59 -5.98 18.61
N TYR A 160 1.82 -6.99 19.01
CA TYR A 160 2.06 -7.72 20.25
C TYR A 160 3.33 -8.56 20.17
N ALA A 161 3.58 -9.26 19.06
CA ALA A 161 4.84 -9.98 18.85
C ALA A 161 6.05 -9.02 18.91
N GLY A 162 5.93 -7.82 18.32
CA GLY A 162 6.95 -6.78 18.41
C GLY A 162 7.19 -6.30 19.84
N LYS A 163 6.13 -6.13 20.65
CA LYS A 163 6.22 -5.76 22.07
C LYS A 163 6.92 -6.85 22.88
N GLU A 164 6.52 -8.10 22.72
CA GLU A 164 7.15 -9.25 23.38
C GLU A 164 8.63 -9.37 23.03
N THR A 165 8.96 -9.23 21.74
CA THR A 165 10.34 -9.22 21.25
C THR A 165 11.16 -8.13 21.95
N ARG A 166 10.65 -6.89 22.02
CA ARG A 166 11.35 -5.79 22.72
C ARG A 166 11.59 -6.10 24.20
N THR A 167 10.63 -6.75 24.85
CA THR A 167 10.74 -7.20 26.24
C THR A 167 11.80 -8.30 26.39
N MET A 168 11.76 -9.34 25.56
CA MET A 168 12.70 -10.46 25.59
C MET A 168 14.14 -10.01 25.33
N PHE A 169 14.34 -9.15 24.34
CA PHE A 169 15.67 -8.67 23.97
C PHE A 169 16.19 -7.52 24.83
N ARG A 170 15.46 -7.10 25.88
CA ARG A 170 15.82 -5.93 26.72
C ARG A 170 16.33 -4.77 25.86
N TYR A 171 15.62 -4.44 24.78
CA TYR A 171 16.00 -3.33 23.91
C TYR A 171 15.63 -1.99 24.58
N SER A 172 16.03 -1.81 25.85
CA SER A 172 16.52 -0.53 26.33
C SER A 172 17.89 -0.37 25.71
N VAL A 173 17.95 0.33 24.58
CA VAL A 173 19.21 0.66 23.92
C VAL A 173 20.16 1.19 24.99
N LYS A 174 21.32 0.54 25.15
CA LYS A 174 22.44 1.05 25.96
C LYS A 174 22.82 2.50 25.59
N GLU A 175 22.27 3.06 24.52
CA GLU A 175 22.41 4.44 24.08
C GLU A 175 21.69 5.45 24.98
N GLU A 176 20.55 5.13 25.61
CA GLU A 176 19.94 6.06 26.58
C GLU A 176 20.76 6.13 27.88
N LYS A 177 21.39 5.02 28.29
CA LYS A 177 22.31 5.02 29.42
C LYS A 177 23.62 5.74 29.10
N LYS A 178 24.12 5.68 27.86
CA LYS A 178 25.29 6.48 27.43
C LYS A 178 24.98 7.97 27.36
N MET A 179 23.85 8.38 26.77
CA MET A 179 23.46 9.80 26.71
C MET A 179 23.18 10.41 28.10
N ARG A 180 22.56 9.66 29.02
CA ARG A 180 22.38 10.12 30.41
C ARG A 180 23.69 10.18 31.19
N ALA A 181 24.62 9.25 30.98
CA ALA A 181 25.93 9.29 31.63
C ALA A 181 26.81 10.45 31.14
N THR A 182 26.75 10.82 29.86
CA THR A 182 27.51 11.96 29.31
C THR A 182 26.94 13.31 29.78
N ASN A 183 25.64 13.41 30.04
CA ASN A 183 25.01 14.62 30.56
C ASN A 183 25.12 14.77 32.09
N ALA A 184 25.25 13.67 32.83
CA ALA A 184 25.49 13.69 34.28
C ALA A 184 26.97 13.98 34.64
N ALA A 185 27.92 13.72 33.72
CA ALA A 185 29.33 14.03 33.91
C ALA A 185 29.72 15.49 33.55
N LYS A 186 28.73 16.33 33.21
CA LYS A 186 28.89 17.75 32.89
C LYS A 186 28.39 18.70 34.00
N PHE A 187 28.11 18.17 35.19
CA PHE A 187 27.80 18.94 36.39
C PHE A 187 28.72 18.52 37.52
#